data_AF-A0A1G9PFX6-F1
#
_entry.id   AF-A0A1G9PFX6-F1
#
_cell.length_a   1.000
_cell.length_b   1.000
_cell.length_c   1.000
_cell.angle_alpha   90.00
_cell.angle_beta   90.00
_cell.angle_gamma   90.00
#
_symmetry.space_group_name_H-M   'P 1'
#
loop_
_entity.id
_entity.type
_entity.pdbx_description
1 polymer ?
#
loop_
_entity_poly.entity_id
_entity_poly.type
_entity_poly.pdbx_seq_one_letter_code
_entity_poly.pdbx_strand_id
1 'polypeptide(L)'
;MFKFFISIIVAIVVLATQQYLSTRKKWVIGGFLPIIWLGFSIWLIYFSHSKTTHSLIPACIIMFLTLMCVWAEGRESVKKRINEELNKMKIHDIK
;
A
#
# COMPACT_ATOMS: atom_id res chain seq x y z
N MET A 1 -25.20 -1.84 -13.13
CA MET A 1 -24.37 -0.70 -13.55
C MET A 1 -23.96 0.20 -12.38
N PHE A 2 -24.90 0.70 -11.56
CA PHE A 2 -24.62 1.62 -10.44
C PHE A 2 -23.63 1.09 -9.37
N LYS A 3 -23.68 -0.22 -9.08
CA LYS A 3 -22.75 -0.89 -8.14
C LYS A 3 -21.29 -0.87 -8.59
N PHE A 4 -21.03 -0.86 -9.89
CA PHE A 4 -19.69 -0.83 -10.46
C PHE A 4 -19.04 0.55 -10.29
N PHE A 5 -19.80 1.61 -10.53
CA PHE A 5 -19.35 2.99 -10.31
C PHE A 5 -19.02 3.26 -8.84
N ILE A 6 -19.85 2.78 -7.92
CA ILE A 6 -19.57 2.88 -6.47
C ILE A 6 -18.27 2.15 -6.13
N SER A 7 -18.04 0.95 -6.67
CA SER A 7 -16.79 0.21 -6.43
C SER A 7 -15.55 0.95 -6.93
N ILE A 8 -15.63 1.61 -8.10
CA ILE A 8 -14.51 2.35 -8.68
C ILE A 8 -14.20 3.59 -7.82
N ILE A 9 -15.22 4.32 -7.37
CA ILE A 9 -15.06 5.49 -6.49
C ILE A 9 -14.41 5.07 -5.17
N VAL A 10 -14.87 3.98 -4.57
CA VAL A 10 -14.29 3.45 -3.33
C VAL A 10 -12.83 3.05 -3.54
N ALA A 11 -12.49 2.38 -4.65
CA ALA A 11 -11.11 2.02 -4.95
C ALA A 11 -10.20 3.25 -5.11
N ILE A 12 -10.67 4.30 -5.79
CA ILE A 12 -9.92 5.55 -5.96
C ILE A 12 -9.69 6.24 -4.60
N VAL A 13 -10.71 6.31 -3.76
CA VAL A 13 -10.60 6.90 -2.41
C VAL A 13 -9.61 6.11 -1.55
N VAL A 14 -9.66 4.78 -1.61
CA VAL A 14 -8.72 3.90 -0.87
C VAL A 14 -7.29 4.11 -1.37
N LEU A 15 -7.07 4.13 -2.68
CA LEU A 15 -5.74 4.36 -3.27
C LEU A 15 -5.19 5.76 -2.95
N ALA A 16 -6.03 6.80 -3.08
CA ALA A 16 -5.65 8.17 -2.74
C ALA A 16 -5.30 8.31 -1.25
N THR A 17 -6.07 7.64 -0.38
CA THR A 17 -5.82 7.58 1.07
C THR A 17 -4.52 6.82 1.35
N GLN A 18 -4.28 5.69 0.68
CA GLN A 18 -3.05 4.92 0.83
C GLN A 18 -1.81 5.71 0.40
N GLN A 19 -1.87 6.40 -0.74
CA GLN A 19 -0.81 7.25 -1.25
C GLN A 19 -0.54 8.41 -0.29
N TYR A 20 -1.60 9.11 0.13
CA TYR A 20 -1.53 10.27 1.02
C TYR A 20 -0.95 9.92 2.40
N LEU A 21 -1.30 8.76 2.94
CA LEU A 21 -0.80 8.33 4.25
C LEU A 21 0.59 7.72 4.19
N SER A 22 1.01 7.16 3.06
CA SER A 22 2.40 6.71 2.86
C SER A 22 3.40 7.88 2.86
N THR A 23 2.98 9.06 2.39
CA THR A 23 3.84 10.26 2.28
C THR A 23 3.97 11.06 3.59
N ARG A 24 3.13 10.80 4.62
CA ARG A 24 3.16 11.54 5.89
C ARG A 24 3.93 10.75 6.97
N LYS A 25 4.46 11.49 7.96
CA LYS A 25 5.29 11.03 9.11
C LYS A 25 4.73 9.80 9.86
N LYS A 26 3.43 9.50 9.74
CA LYS A 26 2.80 8.29 10.30
C LYS A 26 2.85 7.11 9.32
N TRP A 27 4.06 6.62 9.09
CA TRP A 27 4.37 5.46 8.25
C TRP A 27 3.52 4.21 8.51
N VAL A 28 3.09 4.06 9.77
CA VAL A 28 2.28 2.95 10.28
C VAL A 28 0.96 2.78 9.51
N ILE A 29 0.43 3.85 8.92
CA ILE A 29 -0.90 3.79 8.30
C ILE A 29 -0.82 3.33 6.84
N GLY A 30 0.29 3.56 6.14
CA GLY A 30 0.54 2.96 4.82
C GLY A 30 0.73 1.44 4.88
N GLY A 31 1.33 0.94 5.97
CA GLY A 31 1.46 -0.50 6.25
C GLY A 31 0.17 -1.15 6.75
N PHE A 32 -0.84 -0.35 7.12
CA PHE A 32 -2.13 -0.88 7.58
C PHE A 32 -2.94 -1.51 6.45
N LEU A 33 -2.78 -1.03 5.21
CA LEU A 33 -3.49 -1.57 4.05
C LEU A 33 -3.10 -3.01 3.68
N PRO A 34 -1.80 -3.38 3.62
CA PRO A 34 -1.42 -4.79 3.43
C PRO A 34 -1.89 -5.69 4.58
N ILE A 35 -1.99 -5.18 5.81
CA ILE A 35 -2.52 -5.91 6.97
C ILE A 35 -4.02 -6.17 6.84
N ILE A 36 -4.81 -5.16 6.45
CA ILE A 36 -6.25 -5.33 6.17
C ILE A 36 -6.46 -6.34 5.04
N TRP A 37 -5.66 -6.25 3.97
CA TRP A 37 -5.74 -7.17 2.84
C TRP A 37 -5.44 -8.63 3.24
N LEU A 38 -4.46 -8.83 4.13
CA LEU A 38 -4.18 -10.13 4.72
C LEU A 38 -5.39 -10.70 5.48
N GLY A 39 -6.02 -9.88 6.34
CA GLY A 39 -7.22 -10.29 7.08
C GLY A 39 -8.39 -10.64 6.15
N PHE A 40 -8.60 -9.85 5.10
CA PHE A 40 -9.63 -10.12 4.09
C PHE A 40 -9.36 -11.40 3.30
N SER A 41 -8.09 -11.65 2.93
CA SER A 41 -7.67 -12.85 2.22
C SER A 41 -7.91 -14.11 3.06
N ILE A 42 -7.56 -14.07 4.36
CA ILE A 42 -7.80 -15.17 5.30
C ILE A 42 -9.30 -15.43 5.45
N TRP A 43 -10.10 -14.38 5.60
CA TRP A 43 -11.56 -14.50 5.71
C TRP A 43 -12.17 -15.11 4.44
N LEU A 44 -11.75 -14.66 3.25
CA LEU A 44 -12.18 -15.24 1.97
C LEU A 44 -11.84 -16.72 1.88
N ILE A 45 -10.62 -17.12 2.27
CA ILE A 45 -10.19 -18.52 2.21
C ILE A 45 -10.99 -19.40 3.19
N TYR A 46 -11.27 -18.91 4.40
CA TYR A 46 -11.99 -19.69 5.42
C TYR A 46 -13.51 -19.77 5.18
N PHE A 47 -14.15 -18.68 4.75
CA PHE A 47 -15.60 -18.64 4.54
C PHE A 47 -16.01 -19.05 3.12
N SER A 48 -15.13 -18.97 2.11
CA SER A 48 -15.39 -19.55 0.80
C SER A 48 -15.20 -21.08 0.86
N HIS A 49 -16.29 -21.77 1.17
CA HIS A 49 -16.41 -23.24 1.04
C HIS A 49 -16.46 -23.72 -0.44
N SER A 50 -16.09 -22.87 -1.41
CA SER A 50 -16.14 -23.21 -2.84
C SER A 50 -14.82 -23.82 -3.33
N LYS A 51 -14.89 -24.75 -4.30
CA LYS A 51 -13.72 -25.36 -4.94
C LYS A 51 -12.79 -24.34 -5.62
N THR A 52 -13.25 -23.11 -5.81
CA THR A 52 -12.53 -21.98 -6.42
C THR A 52 -11.46 -21.39 -5.51
N THR A 53 -11.47 -21.72 -4.21
CA THR A 53 -10.53 -21.17 -3.21
C THR A 53 -9.06 -21.45 -3.55
N HIS A 54 -8.74 -22.62 -4.13
CA HIS A 54 -7.37 -22.93 -4.57
C HIS A 54 -6.85 -22.03 -5.70
N SER A 55 -7.73 -21.56 -6.58
CA SER A 55 -7.35 -20.65 -7.67
C SER A 55 -7.15 -19.19 -7.21
N LEU A 56 -7.68 -18.83 -6.03
CA LEU A 56 -7.65 -17.46 -5.51
C LEU A 56 -6.40 -17.18 -4.66
N ILE A 57 -5.78 -18.21 -4.10
CA ILE A 57 -4.54 -18.11 -3.29
C ILE A 57 -3.41 -17.39 -4.04
N PRO A 58 -3.00 -17.78 -5.26
CA PRO A 58 -1.91 -17.10 -5.96
C PRO A 58 -2.23 -15.63 -6.27
N ALA A 59 -3.48 -15.32 -6.61
CA ALA A 59 -3.91 -13.94 -6.84
C ALA A 59 -3.81 -13.07 -5.57
N CYS A 60 -4.18 -13.62 -4.41
CA CYS A 60 -4.04 -12.92 -3.12
C CYS A 60 -2.58 -12.64 -2.76
N ILE A 61 -1.68 -13.59 -3.03
CA ILE A 61 -0.24 -13.44 -2.79
C ILE A 61 0.34 -12.35 -3.69
N ILE A 62 0.05 -12.39 -5.00
CA ILE A 62 0.52 -11.37 -5.95
C ILE A 62 0.04 -9.98 -5.53
N MET A 63 -1.24 -9.85 -5.19
CA MET A 63 -1.80 -8.57 -4.71
C MET A 63 -1.06 -8.10 -3.46
N PHE A 64 -0.86 -8.96 -2.45
CA PHE A 64 -0.12 -8.60 -1.25
C PHE A 64 1.31 -8.12 -1.55
N LEU A 65 2.04 -8.82 -2.43
CA LEU A 65 3.39 -8.45 -2.84
C LEU A 65 3.42 -7.08 -3.53
N THR A 66 2.45 -6.79 -4.40
CA THR A 66 2.37 -5.48 -5.06
C THR A 66 2.11 -4.34 -4.06
N LEU A 67 1.21 -4.53 -3.08
CA LEU A 67 0.98 -3.55 -2.02
C LEU A 67 2.25 -3.29 -1.20
N MET A 68 3.01 -4.34 -0.88
CA MET A 68 4.29 -4.22 -0.16
C MET A 68 5.34 -3.48 -0.99
N CYS A 69 5.43 -3.77 -2.30
CA CYS A 69 6.37 -3.12 -3.21
C CYS A 69 6.10 -1.62 -3.32
N VAL A 70 4.85 -1.23 -3.56
CA VAL A 70 4.43 0.19 -3.64
C VAL A 70 4.75 0.95 -2.35
N TRP A 71 4.55 0.31 -1.20
CA TRP A 71 4.88 0.93 0.08
C TRP A 71 6.39 1.06 0.31
N ALA A 72 7.17 0.06 -0.10
CA ALA A 72 8.63 0.11 -0.03
C ALA A 72 9.21 1.21 -0.93
N GLU A 73 8.74 1.35 -2.16
CA GLU A 73 9.14 2.42 -3.08
C GLU A 73 8.76 3.80 -2.54
N GLY A 74 7.54 3.94 -2.01
CA GLY A 74 7.09 5.17 -1.35
C GLY A 74 8.04 5.59 -0.23
N ARG A 75 8.61 4.63 0.50
CA ARG A 75 9.59 4.89 1.54
C ARG A 75 10.98 5.26 1.06
N GLU A 76 11.43 4.59 0.02
CA GLU A 76 12.72 4.88 -0.59
C GLU A 76 12.75 6.32 -1.12
N SER A 77 11.66 6.78 -1.72
CA SER A 77 11.52 8.16 -2.20
C SER A 77 11.65 9.20 -1.07
N VAL A 78 11.02 8.95 0.09
CA VAL A 78 11.10 9.84 1.26
C VAL A 78 12.51 9.84 1.83
N LYS A 79 13.14 8.66 1.94
CA LYS A 79 14.53 8.54 2.42
C LYS A 79 15.50 9.28 1.51
N LYS A 80 15.32 9.16 0.20
CA LYS A 80 16.13 9.88 -0.80
C LYS A 80 15.98 11.39 -0.65
N ARG A 81 14.75 11.89 -0.53
CA ARG A 81 14.47 13.32 -0.32
C ARG A 81 15.10 13.86 0.96
N ILE A 82 15.02 13.13 2.07
CA ILE A 82 15.67 13.54 3.34
C ILE A 82 17.20 13.61 3.17
N ASN A 83 17.80 12.65 2.47
CA ASN A 83 19.24 12.61 2.25
C ASN A 83 19.71 13.76 1.35
N GLU A 84 18.93 14.12 0.33
CA GLU A 84 19.18 15.29 -0.52
C GLU A 84 19.13 16.60 0.26
N GLU A 85 18.14 16.77 1.15
CA GLU A 85 18.04 17.95 2.03
C GLU A 85 19.20 18.01 3.04
N LEU A 86 19.61 16.87 3.62
CA LEU A 86 20.80 16.79 4.49
C LEU A 86 22.09 17.19 3.75
N ASN A 87 22.23 16.79 2.48
CA ASN A 87 23.42 17.12 1.71
C ASN A 87 23.49 18.61 1.37
N LYS A 88 22.34 19.26 1.09
CA LYS A 88 22.27 20.72 0.92
C LYS A 88 22.69 21.46 2.20
N MET A 89 22.24 20.99 3.37
CA MET A 89 22.65 21.56 4.66
C MET A 89 24.16 21.42 4.90
N LYS A 90 24.74 20.24 4.64
CA LYS A 90 26.20 20.04 4.77
C LYS A 90 27.01 20.96 3.86
N ILE A 91 26.58 21.15 2.61
CA ILE A 91 27.29 22.03 1.66
C ILE A 91 27.23 23.49 2.13
N HIS A 92 26.11 23.91 2.71
CA HIS A 92 25.97 25.26 3.26
C HIS A 92 26.82 25.48 4.51
N ASP A 93 26.96 24.46 5.35
CA ASP A 93 27.72 24.51 6.61
C ASP A 93 29.24 24.47 6.41
N ILE A 94 29.70 23.92 5.28
CA ILE A 94 31.12 23.86 4.89
C ILE A 94 31.61 25.18 4.26
N LYS A 95 30.69 26.07 3.85
CA LYS A 95 30.99 27.30 3.11
C LYS A 95 30.94 28.53 4.02
#